data_AF-A0A1D8QZH5-F1
#
_entry.id   AF-A0A1D8QZH5-F1
#
_cell.length_a   1.000
_cell.length_b   1.000
_cell.length_c   1.000
_cell.angle_alpha   90.00
_cell.angle_beta   90.00
_cell.angle_gamma   90.00
#
_symmetry.space_group_name_H-M   'P 1'
#
loop_
_entity.id
_entity.type
_entity.pdbx_description
1 polymer ?
#
loop_
_entity_poly.entity_id
_entity_poly.type
_entity_poly.pdbx_seq_one_letter_code
_entity_poly.pdbx_strand_id
1 'polypeptide(L)'
;MPVAGKIMDFLSCSILFAGVDAAWQVHLQTLLQARGLRVKSVVDGRSAFAGFDEDLPDLLVVPARLPDMLATQLCQRLRLNAATRGIPVVVLLPEANSRQEAEILERGADCCFSMADNPLLLVFRICALLREYDEDVAGREGVVFRQPRIVIMTAPGGVLWAWSDKQKPADFELARGDQPYLVELLQQNGEDALQVEDPEKLDLSGIASSRSCPDCVVVDLACPAFDGLALARTIAAFRRRSRQCTRIMGMVEHGGLSGEQVARAFHAGIDDLLDADTPVDLLVSRIGSLVRRKTLQDEARREEAHIESARARMALADALRRVNADLAAANRKLIEAQAKLVQSAKMASLGELAAGIAHEFNNPLAFVLAHENTVKRSMVKALHAVRSQDLFTAETALQKGSERLSASLIGLSRMRDLVASLRRFSRLEEGEFRRLDVPEAIGMVLTLLAPKLGQDIEVTCKLEAPLELVCQAALVNQVVMNIVSNAADAILDKRRETIQSTEPMLSRADRILITSFLEEAESGKGEEYVIQISDTGPGVPKELQERVFEPFFTTKPVGSGTGLGLATAYGVVQAHGGNVVVTNASALGGACFTLRVPYRAGEERRGDNVA
;
A
#
# COMPACT_ATOMS: atom_id res chain seq x y z
N MET A 1 -34.20 -29.52 14.90
CA MET A 1 -33.53 -28.29 15.36
C MET A 1 -34.11 -27.12 14.58
N PRO A 2 -34.86 -26.18 15.20
CA PRO A 2 -35.42 -25.07 14.44
C PRO A 2 -34.32 -24.04 14.18
N VAL A 3 -34.16 -23.71 12.90
CA VAL A 3 -33.33 -22.58 12.43
C VAL A 3 -33.97 -21.31 13.01
N ALA A 4 -33.32 -20.74 14.02
CA ALA A 4 -33.69 -19.43 14.56
C ALA A 4 -33.46 -18.37 13.48
N GLY A 5 -34.49 -18.10 12.68
CA GLY A 5 -34.53 -16.90 11.86
C GLY A 5 -34.50 -15.70 12.80
N LYS A 6 -33.57 -14.76 12.59
CA LYS A 6 -33.65 -13.42 13.18
C LYS A 6 -35.10 -12.94 13.04
N ILE A 7 -35.77 -12.74 14.17
CA ILE A 7 -37.08 -12.09 14.23
C ILE A 7 -36.85 -10.68 13.68
N MET A 8 -37.61 -10.27 12.65
CA MET A 8 -37.55 -8.91 12.10
C MET A 8 -37.75 -7.91 13.24
N ASP A 9 -36.77 -7.03 13.46
CA ASP A 9 -36.80 -6.08 14.58
C ASP A 9 -37.57 -4.82 14.20
N PHE A 10 -38.90 -4.93 14.17
CA PHE A 10 -39.80 -3.82 13.85
C PHE A 10 -39.86 -2.73 14.92
N LEU A 11 -39.14 -2.90 16.05
CA LEU A 11 -39.18 -2.01 17.20
C LEU A 11 -38.64 -0.60 16.90
N SER A 12 -37.81 -0.45 15.86
CA SER A 12 -37.23 0.83 15.43
C SER A 12 -38.12 1.59 14.42
N CYS A 13 -39.02 0.92 13.70
CA CYS A 13 -39.77 1.53 12.60
C CYS A 13 -40.83 2.53 13.10
N SER A 14 -40.97 3.62 12.36
CA SER A 14 -41.90 4.72 12.58
C SER A 14 -42.93 4.82 11.45
N ILE A 15 -44.20 4.87 11.83
CA ILE A 15 -45.33 5.01 10.91
C ILE A 15 -45.99 6.35 11.18
N LEU A 16 -46.18 7.13 10.13
CA LEU A 16 -46.91 8.40 10.19
C LEU A 16 -48.31 8.23 9.61
N PHE A 17 -49.33 8.57 10.39
CA PHE A 17 -50.70 8.69 9.91
C PHE A 17 -50.96 10.15 9.55
N ALA A 18 -51.49 10.43 8.36
CA ALA A 18 -51.87 11.79 7.96
C ALA A 18 -53.34 11.84 7.54
N GLY A 19 -54.14 12.61 8.30
CA GLY A 19 -55.57 12.81 8.03
C GLY A 19 -56.45 11.58 8.24
N VAL A 20 -55.96 10.56 8.94
CA VAL A 20 -56.74 9.35 9.27
C VAL A 20 -57.82 9.71 10.31
N ASP A 21 -59.04 9.24 10.10
CA ASP A 21 -60.17 9.49 11.00
C ASP A 21 -59.90 8.98 12.43
N ALA A 22 -60.33 9.73 13.44
CA ALA A 22 -60.05 9.44 14.84
C ALA A 22 -60.58 8.06 15.30
N ALA A 23 -61.72 7.61 14.77
CA ALA A 23 -62.30 6.31 15.14
C ALA A 23 -61.40 5.15 14.66
N TRP A 24 -60.82 5.28 13.47
CA TRP A 24 -59.93 4.27 12.89
C TRP A 24 -58.50 4.39 13.40
N GLN A 25 -58.03 5.61 13.65
CA GLN A 25 -56.69 5.87 14.14
C GLN A 25 -56.39 5.07 15.42
N VAL A 26 -57.28 5.12 16.41
CA VAL A 26 -57.08 4.41 17.70
C VAL A 26 -56.99 2.89 17.49
N HIS A 27 -57.87 2.34 16.66
CA HIS A 27 -57.90 0.91 16.38
C HIS A 27 -56.62 0.44 15.66
N LEU A 28 -56.25 1.12 14.57
CA LEU A 28 -55.05 0.80 13.79
C LEU A 28 -53.76 1.01 14.59
N GLN A 29 -53.71 2.08 15.38
CA GLN A 29 -52.57 2.35 16.26
C GLN A 29 -52.39 1.22 17.27
N THR A 30 -53.47 0.73 17.88
CA THR A 30 -53.43 -0.40 18.82
C THR A 30 -52.90 -1.67 18.14
N LEU A 31 -53.38 -1.98 16.93
CA LEU A 31 -52.93 -3.15 16.16
C LEU A 31 -51.44 -3.09 15.79
N LEU A 32 -50.95 -1.94 15.35
CA LEU A 32 -49.56 -1.76 14.93
C LEU A 32 -48.60 -1.69 16.12
N GLN A 33 -48.98 -1.00 17.21
CA GLN A 33 -48.19 -0.94 18.44
C GLN A 33 -48.07 -2.31 19.11
N ALA A 34 -49.10 -3.16 19.03
CA ALA A 34 -49.02 -4.55 19.50
C ALA A 34 -47.94 -5.38 18.76
N ARG A 35 -47.46 -4.91 17.60
CA ARG A 35 -46.35 -5.49 16.83
C ARG A 35 -45.02 -4.77 17.03
N GLY A 36 -44.96 -3.78 17.93
CA GLY A 36 -43.76 -3.02 18.24
C GLY A 36 -43.53 -1.77 17.38
N LEU A 37 -44.45 -1.44 16.46
CA LEU A 37 -44.30 -0.29 15.56
C LEU A 37 -44.64 1.02 16.26
N ARG A 38 -43.82 2.05 16.07
CA ARG A 38 -44.09 3.39 16.61
C ARG A 38 -45.02 4.15 15.65
N VAL A 39 -46.15 4.64 16.15
CA VAL A 39 -47.13 5.38 15.33
C VAL A 39 -47.19 6.83 15.78
N LYS A 40 -47.00 7.76 14.85
CA LYS A 40 -47.23 9.21 14.98
C LYS A 40 -48.43 9.60 14.12
N SER A 41 -49.11 10.71 14.43
CA SER A 41 -50.26 11.15 13.64
C SER A 41 -50.28 12.66 13.47
N VAL A 42 -50.70 13.09 12.28
CA VAL A 42 -50.89 14.49 11.89
C VAL A 42 -52.24 14.67 11.21
N VAL A 43 -52.74 15.90 11.22
CA VAL A 43 -54.13 16.21 10.83
C VAL A 43 -54.37 16.20 9.32
N ASP A 44 -53.36 16.47 8.50
CA ASP A 44 -53.51 16.60 7.05
C ASP A 44 -52.19 16.38 6.29
N GLY A 45 -52.24 16.44 4.95
CA GLY A 45 -51.07 16.21 4.11
C GLY A 45 -50.03 17.31 4.23
N ARG A 46 -50.44 18.58 4.33
CA ARG A 46 -49.53 19.73 4.52
C ARG A 46 -48.71 19.60 5.80
N SER A 47 -49.34 19.18 6.90
CA SER A 47 -48.67 18.93 8.18
C SER A 47 -47.68 17.77 8.09
N ALA A 48 -48.00 16.73 7.30
CA ALA A 48 -47.06 15.63 7.04
C ALA A 48 -45.80 16.13 6.33
N PHE A 49 -45.95 16.93 5.26
CA PHE A 49 -44.80 17.51 4.55
C PHE A 49 -43.97 18.45 5.42
N ALA A 50 -44.61 19.26 6.27
CA ALA A 50 -43.89 20.14 7.19
C ALA A 50 -43.04 19.37 8.21
N GLY A 51 -43.49 18.18 8.63
CA GLY A 51 -42.73 17.33 9.56
C GLY A 51 -41.51 16.63 8.93
N PHE A 52 -41.46 16.50 7.60
CA PHE A 52 -40.36 15.81 6.90
C PHE A 52 -39.02 16.55 6.95
N ASP A 53 -39.01 17.84 7.30
CA ASP A 53 -37.78 18.59 7.52
C ASP A 53 -37.06 18.16 8.81
N GLU A 54 -37.78 17.59 9.78
CA GLU A 54 -37.22 17.11 11.06
C GLU A 54 -36.94 15.61 11.03
N ASP A 55 -37.91 14.79 10.62
CA ASP A 55 -37.86 13.33 10.72
C ASP A 55 -38.70 12.67 9.62
N LEU A 56 -38.08 11.81 8.82
CA LEU A 56 -38.78 11.06 7.76
C LEU A 56 -39.35 9.76 8.34
N PRO A 57 -40.64 9.45 8.15
CA PRO A 57 -41.20 8.19 8.60
C PRO A 57 -40.79 7.02 7.69
N ASP A 58 -40.74 5.82 8.27
CA ASP A 58 -40.46 4.59 7.53
C ASP A 58 -41.65 4.14 6.66
N LEU A 59 -42.87 4.59 7.01
CA LEU A 59 -44.08 4.36 6.24
C LEU A 59 -45.15 5.43 6.53
N LEU A 60 -45.90 5.81 5.50
CA LEU A 60 -47.02 6.75 5.60
C LEU A 60 -48.35 6.00 5.39
N VAL A 61 -49.33 6.26 6.26
CA VAL A 61 -50.72 5.79 6.09
C VAL A 61 -51.63 6.99 5.94
N VAL A 62 -52.44 7.02 4.87
CA VAL A 62 -53.36 8.13 4.57
C VAL A 62 -54.71 7.59 4.12
N PRO A 63 -55.83 8.30 4.37
CA PRO A 63 -57.08 7.99 3.67
C PRO A 63 -56.98 8.40 2.18
N ALA A 64 -57.83 7.85 1.32
CA ALA A 64 -57.88 8.25 -0.09
C ALA A 64 -58.15 9.74 -0.30
N ARG A 65 -58.84 10.39 0.64
CA ARG A 65 -59.08 11.83 0.66
C ARG A 65 -58.66 12.40 2.02
N LEU A 66 -57.57 13.16 2.03
CA LEU A 66 -57.14 13.95 3.18
C LEU A 66 -57.97 15.25 3.23
N PRO A 67 -57.99 15.97 4.37
CA PRO A 67 -58.71 17.24 4.49
C PRO A 67 -58.28 18.30 3.46
N ASP A 68 -57.01 18.30 3.06
CA ASP A 68 -56.39 19.34 2.24
C ASP A 68 -56.01 18.90 0.82
N MET A 69 -55.91 17.59 0.55
CA MET A 69 -55.55 17.05 -0.76
C MET A 69 -56.01 15.59 -0.97
N LEU A 70 -55.96 15.12 -2.22
CA LEU A 70 -56.17 13.70 -2.54
C LEU A 70 -54.91 12.88 -2.27
N ALA A 71 -55.06 11.60 -1.90
CA ALA A 71 -53.93 10.70 -1.71
C ALA A 71 -53.07 10.55 -2.98
N THR A 72 -53.68 10.60 -4.17
CA THR A 72 -52.99 10.58 -5.46
C THR A 72 -52.05 11.78 -5.63
N GLN A 73 -52.49 12.98 -5.23
CA GLN A 73 -51.68 14.20 -5.27
C GLN A 73 -50.52 14.13 -4.27
N LEU A 74 -50.79 13.61 -3.07
CA LEU A 74 -49.77 13.39 -2.05
C LEU A 74 -48.70 12.40 -2.54
N CYS A 75 -49.11 11.27 -3.11
CA CYS A 75 -48.18 10.27 -3.67
C CYS A 75 -47.31 10.86 -4.77
N GLN A 76 -47.91 11.58 -5.73
CA GLN A 76 -47.15 12.22 -6.81
C GLN A 76 -46.11 13.21 -6.26
N ARG A 77 -46.48 14.04 -5.27
CA ARG A 77 -45.55 14.97 -4.62
C ARG A 77 -44.39 14.25 -3.93
N LEU A 78 -44.66 13.17 -3.20
CA LEU A 78 -43.62 12.36 -2.56
C LEU A 78 -42.64 11.79 -3.60
N ARG A 79 -43.16 11.26 -4.72
CA ARG A 79 -42.34 10.62 -5.76
C ARG A 79 -41.47 11.61 -6.56
N LEU A 80 -41.85 12.89 -6.61
CA LEU A 80 -41.07 13.94 -7.28
C LEU A 80 -39.81 14.37 -6.51
N ASN A 81 -39.74 14.11 -5.21
CA ASN A 81 -38.61 14.53 -4.36
C ASN A 81 -37.70 13.34 -4.01
N ALA A 82 -36.40 13.47 -4.27
CA ALA A 82 -35.42 12.41 -4.05
C ALA A 82 -35.34 11.91 -2.59
N ALA A 83 -35.59 12.79 -1.61
CA ALA A 83 -35.56 12.44 -0.19
C ALA A 83 -36.80 11.64 0.25
N THR A 84 -37.96 11.93 -0.32
CA THR A 84 -39.25 11.34 0.11
C THR A 84 -39.77 10.25 -0.83
N ARG A 85 -39.24 10.15 -2.05
CA ARG A 85 -39.72 9.18 -3.06
C ARG A 85 -39.58 7.73 -2.63
N GLY A 86 -38.69 7.44 -1.67
CA GLY A 86 -38.53 6.10 -1.09
C GLY A 86 -39.52 5.76 0.03
N ILE A 87 -40.31 6.71 0.55
CA ILE A 87 -41.24 6.46 1.66
C ILE A 87 -42.44 5.64 1.15
N PRO A 88 -42.71 4.45 1.69
CA PRO A 88 -43.85 3.66 1.29
C PRO A 88 -45.16 4.31 1.75
N VAL A 89 -46.18 4.31 0.89
CA VAL A 89 -47.49 4.91 1.16
C VAL A 89 -48.58 3.85 1.10
N VAL A 90 -49.31 3.70 2.19
CA VAL A 90 -50.52 2.87 2.30
C VAL A 90 -51.74 3.77 2.30
N VAL A 91 -52.65 3.55 1.36
CA VAL A 91 -53.90 4.33 1.24
C VAL A 91 -55.08 3.52 1.76
N LEU A 92 -55.81 4.08 2.71
CA LEU A 92 -57.02 3.50 3.29
C LEU A 92 -58.24 3.91 2.47
N LEU A 93 -59.05 2.92 2.10
CA LEU A 93 -60.30 3.07 1.37
C LEU A 93 -61.48 2.67 2.26
N PRO A 94 -62.61 3.39 2.22
CA PRO A 94 -63.79 3.03 3.02
C PRO A 94 -64.33 1.65 2.65
N GLU A 95 -64.35 1.34 1.36
CA GLU A 95 -64.89 0.11 0.78
C GLU A 95 -63.97 -0.36 -0.36
N ALA A 96 -64.07 -1.65 -0.73
CA ALA A 96 -63.29 -2.24 -1.80
C ALA A 96 -63.74 -1.69 -3.17
N ASN A 97 -62.80 -1.08 -3.91
CA ASN A 97 -63.06 -0.55 -5.25
C ASN A 97 -61.83 -0.72 -6.14
N SER A 98 -61.83 -1.75 -6.98
CA SER A 98 -60.66 -2.13 -7.76
C SER A 98 -60.19 -1.06 -8.74
N ARG A 99 -61.10 -0.27 -9.33
CA ARG A 99 -60.73 0.85 -10.23
C ARG A 99 -60.05 1.98 -9.47
N GLN A 100 -60.61 2.36 -8.32
CA GLN A 100 -60.03 3.41 -7.49
C GLN A 100 -58.67 2.97 -6.93
N GLU A 101 -58.54 1.71 -6.52
CA GLU A 101 -57.26 1.13 -6.09
C GLU A 101 -56.20 1.19 -7.19
N ALA A 102 -56.54 0.73 -8.40
CA ALA A 102 -55.63 0.76 -9.54
C ALA A 102 -55.14 2.19 -9.83
N GLU A 103 -56.05 3.17 -9.88
CA GLU A 103 -55.71 4.59 -10.07
C GLU A 103 -54.74 5.09 -9.00
N ILE A 104 -54.98 4.77 -7.73
CA ILE A 104 -54.13 5.23 -6.62
C ILE A 104 -52.72 4.60 -6.70
N LEU A 105 -52.62 3.32 -7.03
CA LEU A 105 -51.34 2.60 -7.18
C LEU A 105 -50.52 3.14 -8.37
N GLU A 106 -51.18 3.46 -9.48
CA GLU A 106 -50.58 4.10 -10.66
C GLU A 106 -50.05 5.50 -10.35
N ARG A 107 -50.73 6.23 -9.46
CA ARG A 107 -50.29 7.56 -9.01
C ARG A 107 -49.19 7.52 -7.95
N GLY A 108 -48.72 6.33 -7.57
CA GLY A 108 -47.49 6.15 -6.82
C GLY A 108 -47.65 5.55 -5.43
N ALA A 109 -48.86 5.22 -4.96
CA ALA A 109 -49.05 4.52 -3.70
C ALA A 109 -48.49 3.09 -3.77
N ASP A 110 -47.91 2.58 -2.70
CA ASP A 110 -47.35 1.22 -2.66
C ASP A 110 -48.40 0.17 -2.30
N CYS A 111 -49.47 0.59 -1.64
CA CYS A 111 -50.54 -0.30 -1.22
C CYS A 111 -51.86 0.47 -1.02
N CYS A 112 -52.96 -0.18 -1.37
CA CYS A 112 -54.30 0.24 -0.97
C CYS A 112 -54.93 -0.82 -0.06
N PHE A 113 -55.74 -0.41 0.91
CA PHE A 113 -56.45 -1.32 1.81
C PHE A 113 -57.87 -0.84 2.05
N SER A 114 -58.84 -1.73 1.82
CA SER A 114 -60.25 -1.48 2.16
C SER A 114 -60.47 -1.74 3.65
N MET A 115 -61.09 -0.78 4.33
CA MET A 115 -61.41 -0.87 5.75
C MET A 115 -62.48 -1.92 6.06
N ALA A 116 -63.18 -2.43 5.04
CA ALA A 116 -64.10 -3.56 5.16
C ALA A 116 -63.37 -4.93 5.16
N ASP A 117 -62.10 -4.98 4.77
CA ASP A 117 -61.34 -6.22 4.67
C ASP A 117 -60.79 -6.68 6.03
N ASN A 118 -60.26 -7.90 6.07
CA ASN A 118 -59.62 -8.43 7.27
C ASN A 118 -58.42 -7.57 7.68
N PRO A 119 -58.38 -7.01 8.91
CA PRO A 119 -57.29 -6.13 9.37
C PRO A 119 -55.92 -6.84 9.43
N LEU A 120 -55.89 -8.17 9.48
CA LEU A 120 -54.62 -8.92 9.38
C LEU A 120 -53.94 -8.72 8.03
N LEU A 121 -54.70 -8.50 6.95
CA LEU A 121 -54.15 -8.23 5.62
C LEU A 121 -53.43 -6.87 5.58
N LEU A 122 -53.97 -5.84 6.25
CA LEU A 122 -53.30 -4.55 6.39
C LEU A 122 -51.96 -4.69 7.12
N VAL A 123 -51.96 -5.38 8.26
CA VAL A 123 -50.73 -5.62 9.04
C VAL A 123 -49.72 -6.40 8.21
N PHE A 124 -50.16 -7.42 7.48
CA PHE A 124 -49.33 -8.17 6.54
C PHE A 124 -48.65 -7.26 5.51
N ARG A 125 -49.43 -6.41 4.82
CA ARG A 125 -48.89 -5.50 3.78
C ARG A 125 -47.93 -4.46 4.36
N ILE A 126 -48.25 -3.88 5.53
CA ILE A 126 -47.34 -2.95 6.23
C ILE A 126 -46.03 -3.64 6.59
N CYS A 127 -46.08 -4.81 7.22
CA CYS A 127 -44.88 -5.55 7.60
C CYS A 127 -44.08 -6.02 6.37
N ALA A 128 -44.73 -6.33 5.26
CA ALA A 128 -44.06 -6.67 4.01
C ALA A 128 -43.33 -5.46 3.39
N LEU A 129 -43.92 -4.26 3.43
CA LEU A 129 -43.32 -3.02 2.94
C LEU A 129 -42.11 -2.55 3.77
N LEU A 130 -42.14 -2.84 5.08
CA LEU A 130 -41.09 -2.54 6.06
C LEU A 130 -40.02 -3.65 6.15
N ARG A 131 -40.15 -4.75 5.42
CA ARG A 131 -39.18 -5.85 5.45
C ARG A 131 -37.82 -5.37 4.92
N GLU A 132 -36.81 -5.44 5.77
CA GLU A 132 -35.41 -5.21 5.39
C GLU A 132 -34.81 -6.45 4.72
N TYR A 133 -33.82 -6.23 3.84
CA TYR A 133 -33.08 -7.29 3.15
C TYR A 133 -31.59 -6.97 3.26
N ASP A 134 -30.78 -7.93 3.72
CA ASP A 134 -29.34 -7.80 4.01
C ASP A 134 -28.52 -7.15 2.87
N GLU A 135 -27.44 -6.48 3.25
CA GLU A 135 -26.65 -5.54 2.43
C GLU A 135 -25.62 -6.21 1.50
N ASP A 136 -25.72 -6.00 0.19
CA ASP A 136 -24.57 -5.75 -0.70
C ASP A 136 -25.08 -5.15 -2.02
N VAL A 137 -24.41 -4.11 -2.50
CA VAL A 137 -24.76 -3.44 -3.75
C VAL A 137 -23.76 -3.84 -4.84
N ALA A 138 -24.27 -4.35 -5.96
CA ALA A 138 -23.48 -4.50 -7.17
C ALA A 138 -23.04 -3.12 -7.72
N GLY A 139 -21.76 -2.99 -8.07
CA GLY A 139 -21.15 -1.75 -8.52
C GLY A 139 -21.80 -1.13 -9.77
N ARG A 140 -21.60 0.18 -9.96
CA ARG A 140 -22.13 1.04 -11.04
C ARG A 140 -21.69 0.67 -12.47
N GLU A 141 -20.92 -0.39 -12.67
CA GLU A 141 -20.34 -0.68 -14.00
C GLU A 141 -21.37 -1.34 -14.93
N GLY A 142 -21.69 -0.65 -16.03
CA GLY A 142 -22.47 -1.22 -17.14
C GLY A 142 -23.99 -1.19 -16.99
N VAL A 143 -24.54 -0.42 -16.04
CA VAL A 143 -25.99 -0.38 -15.83
C VAL A 143 -26.68 0.43 -16.94
N VAL A 144 -27.30 -0.30 -17.87
CA VAL A 144 -28.22 0.23 -18.88
C VAL A 144 -29.64 0.14 -18.31
N PHE A 145 -30.53 1.06 -18.70
CA PHE A 145 -31.96 0.89 -18.47
C PHE A 145 -32.40 -0.50 -18.97
N ARG A 146 -32.95 -1.33 -18.07
CA ARG A 146 -33.51 -2.64 -18.44
C ARG A 146 -34.99 -2.65 -18.11
N GLN A 147 -35.77 -3.29 -18.98
CA GLN A 147 -37.18 -3.57 -18.72
C GLN A 147 -37.30 -4.39 -17.43
N PRO A 148 -38.25 -4.08 -16.54
CA PRO A 148 -38.52 -4.92 -15.39
C PRO A 148 -38.93 -6.32 -15.82
N ARG A 149 -38.38 -7.32 -15.13
CA ARG A 149 -38.59 -8.73 -15.44
C ARG A 149 -39.58 -9.33 -14.47
N ILE A 150 -40.70 -9.83 -15.00
CA ILE A 150 -41.79 -10.40 -14.22
C ILE A 150 -41.92 -11.89 -14.56
N VAL A 151 -41.87 -12.73 -13.54
CA VAL A 151 -42.03 -14.19 -13.72
C VAL A 151 -43.38 -14.59 -13.15
N ILE A 152 -44.18 -15.28 -13.94
CA ILE A 152 -45.46 -15.83 -13.54
C ILE A 152 -45.30 -17.35 -13.38
N MET A 153 -45.36 -17.81 -12.13
CA MET A 153 -45.28 -19.22 -11.75
C MET A 153 -46.70 -19.78 -11.70
N THR A 154 -47.09 -20.48 -12.77
CA THR A 154 -48.39 -21.17 -12.87
C THR A 154 -48.28 -22.29 -13.90
N ALA A 155 -49.10 -23.32 -13.74
CA ALA A 155 -49.22 -24.44 -14.67
C ALA A 155 -50.71 -24.69 -15.02
N PRO A 156 -51.01 -25.56 -16.00
CA PRO A 156 -52.39 -25.93 -16.31
C PRO A 156 -53.19 -26.35 -15.07
N GLY A 157 -54.36 -25.73 -14.88
CA GLY A 157 -55.22 -25.95 -13.72
C GLY A 157 -54.99 -24.97 -12.55
N GLY A 158 -53.99 -24.08 -12.63
CA GLY A 158 -53.82 -22.97 -11.70
C GLY A 158 -54.84 -21.84 -11.90
N VAL A 159 -55.00 -21.00 -10.88
CA VAL A 159 -55.82 -19.78 -10.87
C VAL A 159 -55.38 -18.82 -11.98
N LEU A 160 -54.08 -18.55 -12.09
CA LEU A 160 -53.53 -17.63 -13.10
C LEU A 160 -53.63 -18.21 -14.51
N TRP A 161 -53.68 -19.52 -14.63
CA TRP A 161 -53.91 -20.20 -15.91
C TRP A 161 -55.37 -20.09 -16.35
N ALA A 162 -56.32 -20.26 -15.43
CA ALA A 162 -57.77 -20.14 -15.71
C ALA A 162 -58.24 -18.70 -15.98
N TRP A 163 -57.41 -17.69 -15.68
CA TRP A 163 -57.68 -16.29 -15.99
C TRP A 163 -57.72 -15.99 -17.50
N SER A 164 -57.13 -16.83 -18.35
CA SER A 164 -57.15 -16.67 -19.81
C SER A 164 -58.57 -16.66 -20.40
N ASP A 165 -59.53 -17.34 -19.78
CA ASP A 165 -60.89 -17.53 -20.33
C ASP A 165 -61.96 -16.63 -19.69
N LYS A 166 -61.80 -16.19 -18.43
CA LYS A 166 -62.87 -15.52 -17.67
C LYS A 166 -62.90 -13.99 -17.74
N GLN A 167 -61.74 -13.35 -17.96
CA GLN A 167 -61.61 -11.87 -17.96
C GLN A 167 -61.09 -11.30 -19.28
N LYS A 168 -60.97 -12.14 -20.31
CA LYS A 168 -60.55 -11.73 -21.64
C LYS A 168 -61.62 -10.84 -22.29
N PRO A 169 -61.27 -9.68 -22.88
CA PRO A 169 -62.20 -8.95 -23.73
C PRO A 169 -62.68 -9.84 -24.88
N ALA A 170 -63.97 -9.78 -25.23
CA ALA A 170 -64.57 -10.64 -26.27
C ALA A 170 -63.87 -10.53 -27.63
N ASP A 171 -63.17 -9.41 -27.88
CA ASP A 171 -62.54 -9.05 -29.14
C ASP A 171 -61.04 -9.42 -29.19
N PHE A 172 -60.50 -9.98 -28.10
CA PHE A 172 -59.08 -10.28 -27.98
C PHE A 172 -58.83 -11.73 -28.44
N GLU A 173 -57.99 -11.96 -29.44
CA GLU A 173 -57.51 -13.30 -29.83
C GLU A 173 -56.12 -13.51 -29.20
N LEU A 174 -55.91 -14.65 -28.53
CA LEU A 174 -54.60 -14.96 -27.92
C LEU A 174 -53.64 -15.27 -29.07
N ALA A 175 -52.53 -14.53 -29.18
CA ALA A 175 -51.61 -14.68 -30.30
C ALA A 175 -50.89 -16.05 -30.34
N ARG A 176 -50.85 -16.80 -29.22
CA ARG A 176 -50.32 -18.17 -29.09
C ARG A 176 -51.05 -18.93 -27.97
N GLY A 177 -51.60 -20.10 -28.28
CA GLY A 177 -52.57 -20.83 -27.45
C GLY A 177 -52.08 -21.55 -26.19
N ASP A 178 -50.96 -21.14 -25.56
CA ASP A 178 -50.38 -21.85 -24.38
C ASP A 178 -49.88 -20.90 -23.27
N GLN A 179 -50.30 -19.63 -23.22
CA GLN A 179 -49.85 -18.68 -22.18
C GLN A 179 -51.00 -17.93 -21.49
N PRO A 180 -50.91 -17.62 -20.17
CA PRO A 180 -51.87 -16.79 -19.46
C PRO A 180 -52.00 -15.40 -20.08
N TYR A 181 -53.22 -14.88 -20.17
CA TYR A 181 -53.53 -13.53 -20.66
C TYR A 181 -52.71 -12.42 -19.97
N LEU A 182 -52.43 -12.59 -18.67
CA LEU A 182 -51.60 -11.67 -17.90
C LEU A 182 -50.19 -11.48 -18.48
N VAL A 183 -49.57 -12.54 -19.01
CA VAL A 183 -48.22 -12.47 -19.60
C VAL A 183 -48.23 -11.53 -20.80
N GLU A 184 -49.20 -11.71 -21.69
CA GLU A 184 -49.35 -10.90 -22.90
C GLU A 184 -49.65 -9.44 -22.56
N LEU A 185 -50.51 -9.19 -21.57
CA LEU A 185 -50.83 -7.84 -21.10
C LEU A 185 -49.59 -7.13 -20.51
N LEU A 186 -48.79 -7.81 -19.70
CA LEU A 186 -47.56 -7.24 -19.15
C LEU A 186 -46.53 -6.93 -20.25
N GLN A 187 -46.40 -7.81 -21.25
CA GLN A 187 -45.53 -7.58 -22.42
C GLN A 187 -46.00 -6.37 -23.24
N GLN A 188 -47.31 -6.19 -23.43
CA GLN A 188 -47.87 -5.01 -24.10
C GLN A 188 -47.59 -3.72 -23.33
N ASN A 189 -47.54 -3.79 -22.01
CA ASN A 189 -47.14 -2.67 -21.15
C ASN A 189 -45.62 -2.42 -21.10
N GLY A 190 -44.83 -3.20 -21.85
CA GLY A 190 -43.38 -3.01 -22.01
C GLY A 190 -42.51 -3.76 -20.99
N GLU A 191 -43.08 -4.69 -20.23
CA GLU A 191 -42.38 -5.52 -19.24
C GLU A 191 -41.80 -6.79 -19.88
N ASP A 192 -40.67 -7.28 -19.38
CA ASP A 192 -40.13 -8.61 -19.72
C ASP A 192 -40.85 -9.68 -18.88
N ALA A 193 -42.08 -10.00 -19.30
CA ALA A 193 -42.91 -10.99 -18.61
C ALA A 193 -42.75 -12.39 -19.22
N LEU A 194 -42.56 -13.39 -18.36
CA LEU A 194 -42.43 -14.78 -18.77
C LEU A 194 -43.20 -15.70 -17.83
N GLN A 195 -43.76 -16.77 -18.38
CA GLN A 195 -44.39 -17.82 -17.61
C GLN A 195 -43.41 -18.98 -17.37
N VAL A 196 -43.45 -19.56 -16.18
CA VAL A 196 -42.74 -20.80 -15.84
C VAL A 196 -43.70 -21.76 -15.14
N GLU A 197 -43.83 -22.97 -15.68
CA GLU A 197 -44.70 -24.01 -15.12
C GLU A 197 -43.98 -24.86 -14.08
N ASP A 198 -42.68 -25.08 -14.28
CA ASP A 198 -41.85 -25.94 -13.46
C ASP A 198 -40.92 -25.08 -12.58
N PRO A 199 -41.08 -25.12 -11.24
CA PRO A 199 -40.22 -24.40 -10.31
C PRO A 199 -38.72 -24.63 -10.48
N GLU A 200 -38.30 -25.80 -10.98
CA GLU A 200 -36.88 -26.11 -11.19
C GLU A 200 -36.27 -25.32 -12.36
N LYS A 201 -37.10 -24.86 -13.31
CA LYS A 201 -36.68 -24.02 -14.44
C LYS A 201 -36.59 -22.54 -14.10
N LEU A 202 -36.95 -22.16 -12.88
CA LEU A 202 -36.82 -20.78 -12.40
C LEU A 202 -35.35 -20.44 -12.17
N ASP A 203 -34.70 -19.82 -13.16
CA ASP A 203 -33.33 -19.31 -13.01
C ASP A 203 -33.32 -18.06 -12.11
N LEU A 204 -33.06 -18.30 -10.83
CA LEU A 204 -32.78 -17.26 -9.83
C LEU A 204 -31.31 -16.82 -9.85
N SER A 205 -30.41 -17.61 -10.46
CA SER A 205 -28.96 -17.50 -10.27
C SER A 205 -28.30 -16.42 -11.12
N GLY A 206 -28.89 -16.01 -12.26
CA GLY A 206 -28.63 -14.75 -12.99
C GLY A 206 -27.19 -14.34 -13.33
N ILE A 207 -26.18 -15.15 -13.02
CA ILE A 207 -24.75 -14.82 -13.15
C ILE A 207 -24.14 -15.46 -14.41
N ALA A 208 -24.72 -16.56 -14.90
CA ALA A 208 -24.14 -17.35 -15.99
C ALA A 208 -24.76 -17.09 -17.38
N SER A 209 -25.94 -16.49 -17.44
CA SER A 209 -26.56 -16.03 -18.67
C SER A 209 -26.81 -14.54 -18.52
N SER A 210 -26.66 -13.75 -19.58
CA SER A 210 -26.79 -12.29 -19.58
C SER A 210 -28.19 -11.75 -19.19
N ARG A 211 -28.99 -12.52 -18.44
CA ARG A 211 -30.34 -12.22 -17.95
C ARG A 211 -30.31 -11.95 -16.46
N SER A 212 -30.75 -10.76 -16.07
CA SER A 212 -30.91 -10.33 -14.68
C SER A 212 -32.00 -11.14 -13.95
N CYS A 213 -31.84 -11.31 -12.63
CA CYS A 213 -32.84 -11.92 -11.73
C CYS A 213 -34.20 -11.20 -11.84
N PRO A 214 -35.34 -11.91 -11.70
CA PRO A 214 -36.67 -11.30 -11.68
C PRO A 214 -36.82 -10.15 -10.68
N ASP A 215 -37.59 -9.15 -11.09
CA ASP A 215 -37.99 -8.00 -10.29
C ASP A 215 -39.23 -8.33 -9.45
N CYS A 216 -40.17 -9.06 -10.03
CA CYS A 216 -41.33 -9.63 -9.34
C CYS A 216 -41.57 -11.07 -9.79
N VAL A 217 -41.93 -11.94 -8.85
CA VAL A 217 -42.41 -13.29 -9.11
C VAL A 217 -43.84 -13.40 -8.60
N VAL A 218 -44.78 -13.63 -9.51
CA VAL A 218 -46.18 -13.92 -9.19
C VAL A 218 -46.30 -15.43 -9.04
N VAL A 219 -46.72 -15.90 -7.87
CA VAL A 219 -46.81 -17.32 -7.53
C VAL A 219 -48.25 -17.71 -7.32
N ASP A 220 -48.71 -18.65 -8.14
CA ASP A 220 -49.99 -19.31 -7.93
C ASP A 220 -49.90 -20.29 -6.74
N LEU A 221 -50.55 -19.95 -5.63
CA LEU A 221 -50.51 -20.75 -4.40
C LEU A 221 -51.49 -21.93 -4.44
N ALA A 222 -52.44 -21.93 -5.37
CA ALA A 222 -53.44 -22.99 -5.55
C ALA A 222 -53.13 -23.88 -6.76
N CYS A 223 -51.97 -23.70 -7.39
CA CYS A 223 -51.53 -24.51 -8.53
C CYS A 223 -51.39 -26.00 -8.13
N PRO A 224 -52.01 -26.94 -8.85
CA PRO A 224 -51.90 -28.37 -8.52
C PRO A 224 -50.53 -28.97 -8.86
N ALA A 225 -49.77 -28.32 -9.75
CA ALA A 225 -48.49 -28.84 -10.22
C ALA A 225 -47.33 -28.66 -9.23
N PHE A 226 -47.44 -27.74 -8.27
CA PHE A 226 -46.38 -27.46 -7.29
C PHE A 226 -46.91 -26.80 -6.01
N ASP A 227 -46.17 -26.91 -4.90
CA ASP A 227 -46.48 -26.17 -3.66
C ASP A 227 -45.99 -24.73 -3.76
N GLY A 228 -46.91 -23.80 -4.05
CA GLY A 228 -46.60 -22.37 -4.19
C GLY A 228 -46.04 -21.72 -2.91
N LEU A 229 -46.42 -22.17 -1.71
CA LEU A 229 -45.86 -21.66 -0.46
C LEU A 229 -44.43 -22.18 -0.24
N ALA A 230 -44.13 -23.42 -0.62
CA ALA A 230 -42.76 -23.93 -0.62
C ALA A 230 -41.88 -23.18 -1.61
N LEU A 231 -42.39 -22.90 -2.82
CA LEU A 231 -41.68 -22.10 -3.81
C LEU A 231 -41.39 -20.69 -3.30
N ALA A 232 -42.38 -20.02 -2.70
CA ALA A 232 -42.18 -18.69 -2.10
C ALA A 232 -41.09 -18.72 -1.02
N ARG A 233 -41.05 -19.76 -0.16
CA ARG A 233 -39.97 -19.95 0.82
C ARG A 233 -38.60 -20.12 0.16
N THR A 234 -38.53 -20.88 -0.94
CA THR A 234 -37.29 -21.07 -1.71
C THR A 234 -36.80 -19.76 -2.30
N ILE A 235 -37.67 -18.96 -2.92
CA ILE A 235 -37.33 -17.64 -3.46
C ILE A 235 -36.92 -16.70 -2.31
N ALA A 236 -37.63 -16.72 -1.18
CA ALA A 236 -37.32 -15.91 -0.01
C ALA A 236 -35.99 -16.31 0.67
N ALA A 237 -35.62 -17.60 0.65
CA ALA A 237 -34.32 -18.07 1.11
C ALA A 237 -33.22 -17.66 0.12
N PHE A 238 -33.48 -17.78 -1.18
CA PHE A 238 -32.56 -17.35 -2.23
C PHE A 238 -32.25 -15.86 -2.11
N ARG A 239 -33.27 -14.99 -2.05
CA ARG A 239 -33.09 -13.55 -1.97
C ARG A 239 -32.29 -13.09 -0.74
N ARG A 240 -32.36 -13.82 0.38
CA ARG A 240 -31.50 -13.61 1.56
C ARG A 240 -30.05 -14.02 1.29
N ARG A 241 -29.83 -15.18 0.64
CA ARG A 241 -28.49 -15.68 0.33
C ARG A 241 -27.80 -14.85 -0.75
N SER A 242 -28.53 -14.47 -1.79
CA SER A 242 -28.04 -13.69 -2.93
C SER A 242 -28.13 -12.18 -2.72
N ARG A 243 -28.68 -11.73 -1.59
CA ARG A 243 -28.85 -10.32 -1.21
C ARG A 243 -29.61 -9.51 -2.29
N GLN A 244 -30.68 -10.12 -2.82
CA GLN A 244 -31.53 -9.52 -3.84
C GLN A 244 -32.90 -9.15 -3.27
N CYS A 245 -33.54 -8.15 -3.86
CA CYS A 245 -34.85 -7.64 -3.44
C CYS A 245 -36.01 -8.16 -4.32
N THR A 246 -35.93 -9.37 -4.86
CA THR A 246 -37.00 -9.94 -5.69
C THR A 246 -38.32 -9.97 -4.92
N ARG A 247 -39.35 -9.35 -5.51
CA ARG A 247 -40.69 -9.29 -4.94
C ARG A 247 -41.45 -10.56 -5.20
N ILE A 248 -42.28 -10.97 -4.25
CA ILE A 248 -43.11 -12.16 -4.37
C ILE A 248 -44.57 -11.76 -4.18
N MET A 249 -45.40 -11.97 -5.19
CA MET A 249 -46.85 -11.82 -5.09
C MET A 249 -47.49 -13.20 -5.06
N GLY A 250 -48.37 -13.47 -4.11
CA GLY A 250 -49.13 -14.71 -4.02
C GLY A 250 -50.54 -14.56 -4.59
N MET A 251 -50.98 -15.54 -5.35
CA MET A 251 -52.37 -15.67 -5.80
C MET A 251 -53.03 -16.83 -5.07
N VAL A 252 -54.17 -16.58 -4.44
CA VAL A 252 -55.01 -17.61 -3.81
C VAL A 252 -56.23 -17.91 -4.65
N GLU A 253 -56.85 -19.07 -4.41
CA GLU A 253 -58.15 -19.40 -4.99
C GLU A 253 -59.27 -18.48 -4.46
N HIS A 254 -60.43 -18.54 -5.10
CA HIS A 254 -61.61 -17.73 -4.77
C HIS A 254 -61.99 -17.85 -3.29
N GLY A 255 -62.05 -16.71 -2.58
CA GLY A 255 -62.36 -16.65 -1.16
C GLY A 255 -61.23 -17.14 -0.25
N GLY A 256 -60.02 -17.33 -0.79
CA GLY A 256 -58.88 -17.93 -0.11
C GLY A 256 -58.14 -16.99 0.84
N LEU A 257 -58.56 -15.73 0.97
CA LEU A 257 -57.96 -14.72 1.86
C LEU A 257 -58.37 -14.90 3.34
N SER A 258 -58.17 -16.10 3.89
CA SER A 258 -58.36 -16.37 5.32
C SER A 258 -57.20 -15.82 6.16
N GLY A 259 -57.45 -15.53 7.45
CA GLY A 259 -56.41 -15.05 8.36
C GLY A 259 -55.23 -16.03 8.51
N GLU A 260 -55.49 -17.34 8.46
CA GLU A 260 -54.46 -18.37 8.48
C GLU A 260 -53.61 -18.34 7.21
N GLN A 261 -54.24 -18.20 6.04
CA GLN A 261 -53.53 -18.14 4.76
C GLN A 261 -52.66 -16.89 4.66
N VAL A 262 -53.14 -15.73 5.14
CA VAL A 262 -52.36 -14.49 5.22
C VAL A 262 -51.12 -14.68 6.11
N ALA A 263 -51.26 -15.33 7.26
CA ALA A 263 -50.15 -15.61 8.15
C ALA A 263 -49.13 -16.57 7.50
N ARG A 264 -49.59 -17.65 6.85
CA ARG A 264 -48.74 -18.60 6.12
C ARG A 264 -47.98 -17.93 4.97
N ALA A 265 -48.66 -17.07 4.20
CA ALA A 265 -48.06 -16.30 3.12
C ALA A 265 -46.96 -15.35 3.62
N PHE A 266 -47.21 -14.62 4.72
CA PHE A 266 -46.22 -13.75 5.33
C PHE A 266 -44.95 -14.51 5.73
N HIS A 267 -45.10 -15.64 6.42
CA HIS A 267 -43.98 -16.47 6.86
C HIS A 267 -43.24 -17.13 5.69
N ALA A 268 -43.94 -17.40 4.58
CA ALA A 268 -43.32 -17.86 3.34
C ALA A 268 -42.47 -16.78 2.65
N GLY A 269 -42.59 -15.51 3.07
CA GLY A 269 -41.84 -14.40 2.51
C GLY A 269 -42.57 -13.69 1.37
N ILE A 270 -43.87 -13.91 1.20
CA ILE A 270 -44.70 -13.19 0.24
C ILE A 270 -44.79 -11.71 0.64
N ASP A 271 -44.86 -10.83 -0.36
CA ASP A 271 -44.86 -9.37 -0.22
C ASP A 271 -46.25 -8.74 -0.49
N ASP A 272 -47.06 -9.33 -1.37
CA ASP A 272 -48.50 -9.02 -1.49
C ASP A 272 -49.30 -10.28 -1.81
N LEU A 273 -50.59 -10.30 -1.45
CA LEU A 273 -51.49 -11.43 -1.61
C LEU A 273 -52.80 -10.96 -2.24
N LEU A 274 -53.26 -11.68 -3.27
CA LEU A 274 -54.47 -11.35 -4.02
C LEU A 274 -55.31 -12.60 -4.29
N ASP A 275 -56.61 -12.38 -4.40
CA ASP A 275 -57.61 -13.41 -4.67
C ASP A 275 -57.83 -13.61 -6.18
N ALA A 276 -58.25 -14.82 -6.58
CA ALA A 276 -58.62 -15.17 -7.95
C ALA A 276 -59.67 -14.23 -8.58
N ASP A 277 -60.51 -13.58 -7.78
CA ASP A 277 -61.52 -12.64 -8.26
C ASP A 277 -60.98 -11.25 -8.60
N THR A 278 -59.72 -10.98 -8.26
CA THR A 278 -59.11 -9.67 -8.50
C THR A 278 -59.15 -9.35 -9.99
N PRO A 279 -59.66 -8.18 -10.40
CA PRO A 279 -59.62 -7.77 -11.80
C PRO A 279 -58.19 -7.63 -12.31
N VAL A 280 -57.96 -8.02 -13.56
CA VAL A 280 -56.63 -8.00 -14.19
C VAL A 280 -55.94 -6.63 -14.12
N ASP A 281 -56.69 -5.53 -14.31
CA ASP A 281 -56.15 -4.17 -14.24
C ASP A 281 -55.52 -3.89 -12.87
N LEU A 282 -56.23 -4.28 -11.79
CA LEU A 282 -55.73 -4.12 -10.43
C LEU A 282 -54.51 -5.01 -10.18
N LEU A 283 -54.49 -6.23 -10.72
CA LEU A 283 -53.31 -7.11 -10.63
C LEU A 283 -52.08 -6.45 -11.27
N VAL A 284 -52.22 -5.89 -12.47
CA VAL A 284 -51.14 -5.18 -13.16
C VAL A 284 -50.65 -3.98 -12.33
N SER A 285 -51.56 -3.14 -11.82
CA SER A 285 -51.17 -1.99 -10.97
C SER A 285 -50.47 -2.43 -9.68
N ARG A 286 -50.90 -3.56 -9.08
CA ARG A 286 -50.25 -4.16 -7.89
C ARG A 286 -48.83 -4.64 -8.22
N ILE A 287 -48.64 -5.34 -9.33
CA ILE A 287 -47.31 -5.79 -9.78
C ILE A 287 -46.41 -4.56 -10.01
N GLY A 288 -46.92 -3.54 -10.72
CA GLY A 288 -46.21 -2.28 -10.96
C GLY A 288 -45.80 -1.58 -9.65
N SER A 289 -46.66 -1.60 -8.62
CA SER A 289 -46.32 -1.03 -7.31
C SER A 289 -45.17 -1.77 -6.62
N LEU A 290 -45.14 -3.11 -6.66
CA LEU A 290 -44.05 -3.92 -6.10
C LEU A 290 -42.74 -3.71 -6.84
N VAL A 291 -42.79 -3.68 -8.18
CA VAL A 291 -41.63 -3.41 -9.03
C VAL A 291 -41.07 -2.02 -8.75
N ARG A 292 -41.91 -0.99 -8.73
CA ARG A 292 -41.50 0.39 -8.38
C ARG A 292 -40.87 0.45 -6.98
N ARG A 293 -41.48 -0.23 -6.00
CA ARG A 293 -40.94 -0.30 -4.63
C ARG A 293 -39.58 -0.98 -4.59
N LYS A 294 -39.37 -2.05 -5.35
CA LYS A 294 -38.04 -2.66 -5.52
C LYS A 294 -37.04 -1.66 -6.13
N THR A 295 -37.40 -1.02 -7.24
CA THR A 295 -36.52 -0.06 -7.93
C THR A 295 -36.07 1.08 -7.01
N LEU A 296 -37.00 1.68 -6.25
CA LEU A 296 -36.70 2.74 -5.30
C LEU A 296 -35.81 2.27 -4.15
N GLN A 297 -36.03 1.06 -3.64
CA GLN A 297 -35.17 0.49 -2.59
C GLN A 297 -33.77 0.18 -3.13
N ASP A 298 -33.66 -0.38 -4.34
CA ASP A 298 -32.37 -0.66 -4.98
C ASP A 298 -31.60 0.65 -5.25
N GLU A 299 -32.28 1.73 -5.67
CA GLU A 299 -31.67 3.06 -5.84
C GLU A 299 -31.16 3.65 -4.51
N ALA A 300 -31.97 3.63 -3.45
CA ALA A 300 -31.58 4.16 -2.15
C ALA A 300 -30.36 3.43 -1.58
N ARG A 301 -30.37 2.09 -1.63
CA ARG A 301 -29.26 1.24 -1.19
C ARG A 301 -27.98 1.52 -1.97
N ARG A 302 -28.10 1.73 -3.30
CA ARG A 302 -26.95 2.07 -4.14
C ARG A 302 -26.31 3.38 -3.71
N GLU A 303 -27.11 4.41 -3.49
CA GLU A 303 -26.59 5.71 -3.11
C GLU A 303 -25.88 5.66 -1.75
N GLU A 304 -26.45 4.94 -0.78
CA GLU A 304 -25.84 4.73 0.53
C GLU A 304 -24.49 3.99 0.44
N ALA A 305 -24.42 2.90 -0.32
CA ALA A 305 -23.18 2.17 -0.57
C ALA A 305 -22.11 3.04 -1.27
N HIS A 306 -22.51 3.92 -2.19
CA HIS A 306 -21.60 4.86 -2.84
C HIS A 306 -21.03 5.88 -1.86
N ILE A 307 -21.88 6.44 -1.00
CA ILE A 307 -21.46 7.39 0.04
C ILE A 307 -20.49 6.72 1.00
N GLU A 308 -20.79 5.49 1.46
CA GLU A 308 -19.93 4.78 2.39
C GLU A 308 -18.59 4.38 1.74
N SER A 309 -18.61 3.92 0.49
CA SER A 309 -17.38 3.66 -0.27
C SER A 309 -16.53 4.92 -0.47
N ALA A 310 -17.17 6.05 -0.77
CA ALA A 310 -16.48 7.34 -0.91
C ALA A 310 -15.85 7.78 0.43
N ARG A 311 -16.57 7.65 1.55
CA ARG A 311 -16.05 7.94 2.89
C ARG A 311 -14.85 7.07 3.24
N ALA A 312 -14.94 5.75 3.00
CA ALA A 312 -13.85 4.81 3.25
C ALA A 312 -12.61 5.14 2.40
N ARG A 313 -12.80 5.48 1.12
CA ARG A 313 -11.69 5.90 0.24
C ARG A 313 -11.03 7.19 0.70
N MET A 314 -11.80 8.17 1.15
CA MET A 314 -11.26 9.42 1.70
C MET A 314 -10.45 9.17 2.98
N ALA A 315 -10.97 8.36 3.90
CA ALA A 315 -10.26 8.01 5.13
C ALA A 315 -8.93 7.29 4.84
N LEU A 316 -8.91 6.35 3.89
CA LEU A 316 -7.70 5.65 3.46
C LEU A 316 -6.68 6.60 2.82
N ALA A 317 -7.13 7.51 1.95
CA ALA A 317 -6.26 8.49 1.31
C ALA A 317 -5.57 9.40 2.33
N ASP A 318 -6.30 9.84 3.36
CA ASP A 318 -5.73 10.67 4.42
C ASP A 318 -4.77 9.88 5.33
N ALA A 319 -5.05 8.61 5.62
CA ALA A 319 -4.11 7.74 6.33
C ALA A 319 -2.81 7.54 5.55
N LEU A 320 -2.89 7.28 4.23
CA LEU A 320 -1.73 7.15 3.35
C LEU A 320 -0.89 8.44 3.31
N ARG A 321 -1.53 9.61 3.23
CA ARG A 321 -0.82 10.89 3.27
C ARG A 321 -0.03 11.07 4.55
N ARG A 322 -0.59 10.72 5.71
CA ARG A 322 0.11 10.79 7.00
C ARG A 322 1.31 9.86 7.04
N VAL A 323 1.14 8.59 6.67
CA VAL A 323 2.23 7.60 6.64
C VAL A 323 3.36 8.03 5.70
N ASN A 324 3.04 8.57 4.52
CA ASN A 324 4.05 9.07 3.59
C ASN A 324 4.82 10.29 4.15
N ALA A 325 4.14 11.19 4.85
CA ALA A 325 4.78 12.33 5.49
C ALA A 325 5.73 11.90 6.62
N ASP A 326 5.32 10.94 7.45
CA ASP A 326 6.13 10.38 8.54
C ASP A 326 7.35 9.63 7.98
N LEU A 327 7.16 8.83 6.93
CA LEU A 327 8.24 8.13 6.25
C LEU A 327 9.26 9.10 5.65
N ALA A 328 8.80 10.17 4.99
CA ALA A 328 9.68 11.20 4.44
C ALA A 328 10.46 11.92 5.55
N ALA A 329 9.85 12.19 6.71
CA ALA A 329 10.52 12.78 7.86
C ALA A 329 11.56 11.84 8.48
N ALA A 330 11.23 10.55 8.63
CA ALA A 330 12.16 9.53 9.12
C ALA A 330 13.37 9.36 8.19
N ASN A 331 13.14 9.32 6.87
CA ASN A 331 14.21 9.19 5.90
C ASN A 331 15.19 10.38 5.94
N ARG A 332 14.68 11.61 6.06
CA ARG A 332 15.53 12.81 6.25
C ARG A 332 16.43 12.69 7.49
N LYS A 333 15.87 12.27 8.63
CA LYS A 333 16.65 12.06 9.86
C LYS A 333 17.73 11.00 9.68
N LEU A 334 17.44 9.94 8.93
CA LEU A 334 18.37 8.85 8.66
C LEU A 334 19.57 9.32 7.82
N ILE A 335 19.30 10.09 6.75
CA ILE A 335 20.33 10.72 5.92
C ILE A 335 21.21 11.67 6.74
N GLU A 336 20.62 12.52 7.58
CA GLU A 336 21.38 13.44 8.44
C GLU A 336 22.25 12.70 9.45
N ALA A 337 21.75 11.62 10.06
CA ALA A 337 22.51 10.79 11.00
C ALA A 337 23.70 10.11 10.30
N GLN A 338 23.49 9.56 9.10
CA GLN A 338 24.54 8.93 8.30
C GLN A 338 25.64 9.93 7.93
N ALA A 339 25.28 11.14 7.51
CA ALA A 339 26.26 12.19 7.19
C ALA A 339 27.14 12.56 8.40
N LYS A 340 26.53 12.67 9.60
CA LYS A 340 27.26 12.92 10.86
C LYS A 340 28.22 11.79 11.21
N LEU A 341 27.81 10.54 11.02
CA LEU A 341 28.67 9.38 11.27
C LEU A 341 29.89 9.36 10.34
N VAL A 342 29.70 9.64 9.05
CA VAL A 342 30.80 9.73 8.08
C VAL A 342 31.79 10.85 8.45
N GLN A 343 31.29 12.02 8.85
CA GLN A 343 32.15 13.12 9.28
C GLN A 343 32.94 12.78 10.56
N SER A 344 32.31 12.10 11.52
CA SER A 344 32.97 11.64 12.74
C SER A 344 34.07 10.62 12.43
N ALA A 345 33.80 9.68 11.52
CA ALA A 345 34.79 8.70 11.05
C ALA A 345 36.00 9.38 10.40
N LYS A 346 35.74 10.40 9.56
CA LYS A 346 36.79 11.20 8.93
C LYS A 346 37.69 11.90 9.95
N MET A 347 37.10 12.52 10.98
CA MET A 347 37.85 13.18 12.06
C MET A 347 38.72 12.20 12.86
N ALA A 348 38.21 11.00 13.13
CA ALA A 348 38.97 9.97 13.84
C ALA A 348 40.20 9.50 13.03
N SER A 349 40.03 9.21 11.73
CA SER A 349 41.14 8.82 10.84
C SER A 349 42.21 9.91 10.71
N LEU A 350 41.78 11.18 10.65
CA LEU A 350 42.69 12.32 10.60
C LEU A 350 43.48 12.46 11.92
N GLY A 351 42.85 12.20 13.06
CA GLY A 351 43.50 12.24 14.37
C GLY A 351 44.62 11.20 14.53
N GLU A 352 44.41 9.98 14.05
CA GLU A 352 45.43 8.91 14.08
C GLU A 352 46.65 9.26 13.20
N LEU A 353 46.42 9.84 12.02
CA LEU A 353 47.49 10.31 11.14
C LEU A 353 48.23 11.52 11.70
N ALA A 354 47.52 12.47 12.30
CA ALA A 354 48.14 13.63 12.94
C ALA A 354 49.10 13.21 14.05
N ALA A 355 48.75 12.19 14.85
CA ALA A 355 49.62 11.64 15.87
C ALA A 355 50.88 10.96 15.29
N GLY A 356 50.74 10.17 14.22
CA GLY A 356 51.85 9.55 13.51
C GLY A 356 52.80 10.58 12.87
N ILE A 357 52.24 11.61 12.22
CA ILE A 357 53.01 12.71 11.62
C ILE A 357 53.73 13.53 12.68
N ALA A 358 53.09 13.81 13.82
CA ALA A 358 53.74 14.53 14.91
C ALA A 358 54.98 13.77 15.41
N HIS A 359 54.89 12.45 15.54
CA HIS A 359 56.01 11.61 15.93
C HIS A 359 57.13 11.61 14.86
N GLU A 360 56.76 11.46 13.59
CA GLU A 360 57.66 11.52 12.44
C GLU A 360 58.34 12.87 12.26
N PHE A 361 57.67 13.96 12.62
CA PHE A 361 58.21 15.32 12.59
C PHE A 361 59.18 15.57 13.75
N ASN A 362 58.82 15.09 14.94
CA ASN A 362 59.63 15.25 16.14
C ASN A 362 60.96 14.48 16.06
N ASN A 363 61.00 13.34 15.37
CA ASN A 363 62.20 12.52 15.20
C ASN A 363 63.39 13.29 14.56
N PRO A 364 63.33 13.78 13.31
CA PRO A 364 64.40 14.58 12.70
C PRO A 364 64.65 15.88 13.44
N LEU A 365 63.63 16.49 14.05
CA LEU A 365 63.79 17.69 14.86
C LEU A 365 64.69 17.45 16.07
N ALA A 366 64.48 16.33 16.79
CA ALA A 366 65.33 15.94 17.91
C ALA A 366 66.79 15.71 17.48
N PHE A 367 67.02 15.08 16.32
CA PHE A 367 68.36 14.90 15.76
C PHE A 367 69.04 16.23 15.45
N VAL A 368 68.32 17.17 14.83
CA VAL A 368 68.84 18.51 14.50
C VAL A 368 69.24 19.28 15.76
N LEU A 369 68.38 19.29 16.78
CA LEU A 369 68.63 19.95 18.07
C LEU A 369 69.82 19.33 18.82
N ALA A 370 69.98 18.00 18.77
CA ALA A 370 71.12 17.32 19.37
C ALA A 370 72.45 17.64 18.66
N HIS A 371 72.41 17.77 17.34
CA HIS A 371 73.58 18.11 16.53
C HIS A 371 73.99 19.58 16.68
N GLU A 372 73.05 20.51 16.80
CA GLU A 372 73.33 21.94 17.04
C GLU A 372 74.26 22.15 18.24
N ASN A 373 73.94 21.52 19.38
CA ASN A 373 74.76 21.57 20.59
C ASN A 373 76.18 21.01 20.38
N THR A 374 76.32 20.00 19.51
CA THR A 374 77.61 19.39 19.20
C THR A 374 78.42 20.26 18.25
N VAL A 375 77.79 20.89 17.26
CA VAL A 375 78.43 21.87 16.37
C VAL A 375 78.95 23.05 17.19
N LYS A 376 78.13 23.63 18.07
CA LYS A 376 78.52 24.75 18.95
C LYS A 376 79.76 24.42 19.79
N ARG A 377 79.77 23.26 20.47
CA ARG A 377 80.93 22.81 21.26
C ARG A 377 82.16 22.57 20.40
N SER A 378 81.98 22.02 19.20
CA SER A 378 83.08 21.74 18.28
C SER A 378 83.71 23.03 17.74
N MET A 379 82.89 24.05 17.44
CA MET A 379 83.38 25.37 17.06
C MET A 379 84.17 26.07 18.17
N VAL A 380 83.66 26.02 19.41
CA VAL A 380 84.38 26.60 20.57
C VAL A 380 85.71 25.88 20.79
N LYS A 381 85.73 24.55 20.69
CA LYS A 381 86.94 23.74 20.82
C LYS A 381 87.95 24.05 19.70
N ALA A 382 87.47 24.19 18.46
CA ALA A 382 88.31 24.59 17.33
C ALA A 382 88.93 25.98 17.53
N LEU A 383 88.13 26.97 17.95
CA LEU A 383 88.60 28.33 18.18
C LEU A 383 89.68 28.38 19.28
N HIS A 384 89.51 27.60 20.35
CA HIS A 384 90.52 27.50 21.41
C HIS A 384 91.82 26.84 20.90
N ALA A 385 91.70 25.73 20.16
CA ALA A 385 92.84 25.01 19.59
C ALA A 385 93.64 25.86 18.58
N VAL A 386 92.96 26.66 17.76
CA VAL A 386 93.60 27.65 16.86
C VAL A 386 94.40 28.69 17.66
N ARG A 387 93.84 29.20 18.77
CA ARG A 387 94.53 30.18 19.62
C ARG A 387 95.76 29.61 20.33
N SER A 388 95.74 28.31 20.64
CA SER A 388 96.90 27.60 21.21
C SER A 388 97.84 26.99 20.16
N GLN A 389 97.66 27.31 18.87
CA GLN A 389 98.42 26.76 17.73
C GLN A 389 98.38 25.22 17.59
N ASP A 390 97.39 24.56 18.17
CA ASP A 390 97.14 23.12 17.98
C ASP A 390 96.21 22.91 16.78
N LEU A 391 96.82 22.91 15.59
CA LEU A 391 96.10 22.81 14.32
C LEU A 391 95.40 21.45 14.15
N PHE A 392 95.96 20.37 14.69
CA PHE A 392 95.40 19.03 14.57
C PHE A 392 94.07 18.90 15.34
N THR A 393 94.02 19.41 16.58
CA THR A 393 92.78 19.43 17.37
C THR A 393 91.74 20.37 16.77
N ALA A 394 92.18 21.50 16.18
CA ALA A 394 91.30 22.43 15.49
C ALA A 394 90.62 21.79 14.27
N GLU A 395 91.40 21.13 13.41
CA GLU A 395 90.91 20.44 12.22
C GLU A 395 89.93 19.32 12.57
N THR A 396 90.26 18.48 13.55
CA THR A 396 89.39 17.40 14.02
C THR A 396 88.06 17.94 14.58
N ALA A 397 88.09 19.05 15.32
CA ALA A 397 86.89 19.67 15.85
C ALA A 397 86.02 20.30 14.75
N LEU A 398 86.64 20.97 13.76
CA LEU A 398 85.93 21.52 12.61
C LEU A 398 85.29 20.43 11.76
N GLN A 399 86.01 19.33 11.50
CA GLN A 399 85.51 18.18 10.76
C GLN A 399 84.29 17.56 11.45
N LYS A 400 84.37 17.33 12.76
CA LYS A 400 83.25 16.82 13.56
C LYS A 400 82.05 17.78 13.55
N GLY A 401 82.28 19.10 13.55
CA GLY A 401 81.22 20.10 13.40
C GLY A 401 80.56 20.05 12.02
N SER A 402 81.36 19.96 10.97
CA SER A 402 80.90 19.89 9.57
C SER A 402 80.04 18.65 9.29
N GLU A 403 80.46 17.49 9.80
CA GLU A 403 79.70 16.23 9.67
C GLU A 403 78.33 16.33 10.36
N ARG A 404 78.27 16.93 11.56
CA ARG A 404 77.01 17.11 12.30
C ARG A 404 76.09 18.12 11.64
N LEU A 405 76.65 19.18 11.05
CA LEU A 405 75.89 20.16 10.27
C LEU A 405 75.27 19.51 9.02
N SER A 406 76.05 18.69 8.31
CA SER A 406 75.59 17.94 7.14
C SER A 406 74.45 16.97 7.50
N ALA A 407 74.57 16.26 8.63
CA ALA A 407 73.51 15.39 9.14
C ALA A 407 72.23 16.17 9.51
N SER A 408 72.36 17.36 10.11
CA SER A 408 71.21 18.22 10.40
C SER A 408 70.50 18.71 9.13
N LEU A 409 71.24 19.04 8.07
CA LEU A 409 70.64 19.45 6.78
C LEU A 409 69.81 18.34 6.14
N ILE A 410 70.26 17.08 6.26
CA ILE A 410 69.49 15.91 5.82
C ILE A 410 68.18 15.80 6.63
N GLY A 411 68.25 15.97 7.95
CA GLY A 411 67.07 15.99 8.83
C GLY A 411 66.07 17.09 8.48
N LEU A 412 66.56 18.30 8.19
CA LEU A 412 65.73 19.44 7.76
C LEU A 412 65.10 19.21 6.38
N SER A 413 65.82 18.60 5.42
CA SER A 413 65.23 18.22 4.13
C SER A 413 64.08 17.24 4.32
N ARG A 414 64.25 16.22 5.16
CA ARG A 414 63.18 15.26 5.47
C ARG A 414 61.95 15.94 6.06
N MET A 415 62.12 16.89 6.98
CA MET A 415 61.00 17.68 7.52
C MET A 415 60.28 18.48 6.44
N ARG A 416 61.02 19.13 5.52
CA ARG A 416 60.43 19.86 4.40
C ARG A 416 59.60 18.95 3.50
N ASP A 417 60.15 17.78 3.18
CA ASP A 417 59.51 16.81 2.29
C ASP A 417 58.24 16.23 2.95
N LEU A 418 58.26 15.95 4.26
CA LEU A 418 57.09 15.59 5.07
C LEU A 418 55.98 16.66 5.01
N VAL A 419 56.33 17.93 5.21
CA VAL A 419 55.36 19.04 5.15
C VAL A 419 54.79 19.21 3.74
N ALA A 420 55.61 19.03 2.71
CA ALA A 420 55.17 19.08 1.32
C ALA A 420 54.18 17.95 1.00
N SER A 421 54.45 16.73 1.46
CA SER A 421 53.56 15.57 1.33
C SER A 421 52.24 15.77 2.07
N LEU A 422 52.26 16.28 3.31
CA LEU A 422 51.05 16.57 4.08
C LEU A 422 50.17 17.64 3.40
N ARG A 423 50.79 18.69 2.86
CA ARG A 423 50.07 19.77 2.18
C ARG A 423 49.45 19.31 0.86
N ARG A 424 50.09 18.39 0.13
CA ARG A 424 49.51 17.75 -1.06
C ARG A 424 48.36 16.83 -0.67
N PHE A 425 48.54 16.00 0.36
CA PHE A 425 47.50 15.09 0.87
C PHE A 425 46.22 15.84 1.29
N SER A 426 46.34 16.92 2.07
CA SER A 426 45.19 17.71 2.53
C SER A 426 44.41 18.40 1.39
N ARG A 427 45.04 18.68 0.25
CA ARG A 427 44.38 19.29 -0.92
C ARG A 427 43.73 18.26 -1.85
N LEU A 428 44.15 17.00 -1.76
CA LEU A 428 43.67 15.91 -2.63
C LEU A 428 42.38 15.25 -2.10
N GLU A 429 41.80 15.74 -0.99
CA GLU A 429 40.49 15.28 -0.49
C GLU A 429 39.30 16.15 -0.96
N GLU A 430 39.54 17.19 -1.77
CA GLU A 430 38.45 17.96 -2.39
C GLU A 430 37.77 17.11 -3.47
N GLY A 431 36.47 16.83 -3.29
CA GLY A 431 35.68 15.79 -3.98
C GLY A 431 35.36 16.03 -5.47
N GLU A 432 36.27 16.62 -6.23
CA GLU A 432 36.14 16.77 -7.68
C GLU A 432 36.80 15.60 -8.42
N PHE A 433 36.15 15.12 -9.49
CA PHE A 433 36.75 14.16 -10.41
C PHE A 433 37.80 14.86 -11.27
N ARG A 434 39.04 14.39 -11.22
CA ARG A 434 40.15 14.92 -12.01
C ARG A 434 40.99 13.77 -12.56
N ARG A 435 41.81 14.06 -13.56
CA ARG A 435 42.84 13.12 -14.01
C ARG A 435 43.88 12.97 -12.92
N LEU A 436 44.04 11.77 -12.40
CA LEU A 436 44.99 11.43 -11.36
C LEU A 436 46.07 10.50 -11.93
N ASP A 437 47.33 10.84 -11.69
CA ASP A 437 48.46 9.92 -11.90
C ASP A 437 48.44 8.88 -10.76
N VAL A 438 48.01 7.66 -11.07
CA VAL A 438 47.81 6.58 -10.10
C VAL A 438 49.15 6.12 -9.48
N PRO A 439 50.23 5.91 -10.26
CA PRO A 439 51.56 5.65 -9.70
C PRO A 439 52.06 6.73 -8.73
N GLU A 440 51.92 8.01 -9.07
CA GLU A 440 52.33 9.10 -8.18
C GLU A 440 51.51 9.10 -6.87
N ALA A 441 50.19 8.91 -6.97
CA ALA A 441 49.29 8.85 -5.83
C ALA A 441 49.62 7.68 -4.89
N ILE A 442 49.86 6.48 -5.44
CA ILE A 442 50.30 5.31 -4.65
C ILE A 442 51.66 5.58 -3.99
N GLY A 443 52.62 6.15 -4.73
CA GLY A 443 53.93 6.48 -4.20
C GLY A 443 53.88 7.46 -3.01
N MET A 444 52.99 8.45 -3.08
CA MET A 444 52.73 9.38 -1.97
C MET A 444 52.16 8.65 -0.74
N VAL A 445 51.15 7.79 -0.92
CA VAL A 445 50.57 6.97 0.17
C VAL A 445 51.63 6.10 0.83
N LEU A 446 52.46 5.42 0.04
CA LEU A 446 53.54 4.58 0.56
C LEU A 446 54.59 5.38 1.33
N THR A 447 54.89 6.61 0.90
CA THR A 447 55.79 7.51 1.63
C THR A 447 55.21 7.88 2.99
N LEU A 448 53.90 8.12 3.08
CA LEU A 448 53.22 8.41 4.35
C LEU A 448 53.13 7.18 5.27
N LEU A 449 53.02 5.98 4.69
CA LEU A 449 52.96 4.72 5.43
C LEU A 449 54.33 4.11 5.74
N ALA A 450 55.42 4.64 5.18
CA ALA A 450 56.79 4.17 5.41
C ALA A 450 57.14 3.94 6.90
N PRO A 451 56.71 4.79 7.86
CA PRO A 451 57.01 4.59 9.28
C PRO A 451 56.35 3.33 9.86
N LYS A 452 55.15 3.02 9.36
CA LYS A 452 54.35 1.87 9.79
C LYS A 452 54.81 0.57 9.12
N LEU A 453 55.25 0.66 7.87
CA LEU A 453 55.83 -0.46 7.11
C LEU A 453 57.21 -0.88 7.65
N GLY A 454 57.99 0.06 8.18
CA GLY A 454 59.32 -0.19 8.73
C GLY A 454 60.33 -0.68 7.68
N GLN A 455 61.43 -1.29 8.12
CA GLN A 455 62.37 -1.99 7.23
C GLN A 455 62.00 -3.47 7.02
N ASP A 456 60.91 -3.89 7.66
CA ASP A 456 60.54 -5.27 7.85
C ASP A 456 59.56 -5.79 6.81
N ILE A 457 58.83 -4.90 6.15
CA ILE A 457 57.82 -5.21 5.14
C ILE A 457 58.28 -4.66 3.79
N GLU A 458 58.53 -5.55 2.83
CA GLU A 458 58.92 -5.20 1.47
C GLU A 458 57.68 -4.89 0.62
N VAL A 459 57.53 -3.65 0.15
CA VAL A 459 56.43 -3.26 -0.74
C VAL A 459 56.91 -3.25 -2.19
N THR A 460 56.27 -4.04 -3.05
CA THR A 460 56.55 -4.11 -4.49
C THR A 460 55.35 -3.61 -5.30
N CYS A 461 55.58 -2.70 -6.25
CA CYS A 461 54.56 -2.19 -7.15
C CYS A 461 54.79 -2.70 -8.58
N LYS A 462 53.77 -3.29 -9.20
CA LYS A 462 53.74 -3.67 -10.62
C LYS A 462 52.50 -3.08 -11.28
N LEU A 463 52.64 -1.84 -11.75
CA LEU A 463 51.51 -1.06 -12.28
C LEU A 463 51.52 -1.17 -13.81
N GLU A 464 50.69 -2.06 -14.35
CA GLU A 464 50.60 -2.38 -15.78
C GLU A 464 49.40 -1.69 -16.46
N ALA A 465 48.48 -1.11 -15.67
CA ALA A 465 47.40 -0.28 -16.16
C ALA A 465 47.87 1.12 -16.62
N PRO A 466 47.06 1.87 -17.37
CA PRO A 466 47.34 3.26 -17.73
C PRO A 466 47.67 4.14 -16.51
N LEU A 467 48.57 5.12 -16.72
CA LEU A 467 49.04 6.01 -15.65
C LEU A 467 47.93 6.93 -15.12
N GLU A 468 47.08 7.44 -16.02
CA GLU A 468 46.02 8.39 -15.69
C GLU A 468 44.66 7.70 -15.48
N LEU A 469 44.01 8.01 -14.37
CA LEU A 469 42.63 7.60 -14.06
C LEU A 469 41.78 8.84 -13.74
N VAL A 470 40.61 8.98 -14.38
CA VAL A 470 39.63 10.02 -14.03
C VAL A 470 38.87 9.58 -12.79
N CYS A 471 39.25 10.11 -11.63
CA CYS A 471 38.66 9.75 -10.35
C CYS A 471 38.77 10.89 -9.35
N GLN A 472 38.07 10.78 -8.22
CA GLN A 472 38.41 11.58 -7.05
C GLN A 472 39.69 11.00 -6.45
N ALA A 473 40.63 11.86 -6.03
CA ALA A 473 41.90 11.39 -5.48
C ALA A 473 41.74 10.55 -4.20
N ALA A 474 40.62 10.67 -3.48
CA ALA A 474 40.23 9.77 -2.39
C ALA A 474 40.15 8.29 -2.81
N LEU A 475 39.77 7.99 -4.07
CA LEU A 475 39.70 6.61 -4.58
C LEU A 475 41.04 5.90 -4.49
N VAL A 476 42.14 6.57 -4.80
CA VAL A 476 43.47 5.96 -4.71
C VAL A 476 44.05 6.23 -3.33
N ASN A 477 44.08 7.49 -2.90
CA ASN A 477 44.78 7.88 -1.68
C ASN A 477 44.18 7.23 -0.43
N GLN A 478 42.86 7.25 -0.27
CA GLN A 478 42.21 6.78 0.96
C GLN A 478 42.00 5.26 0.95
N VAL A 479 41.62 4.69 -0.20
CA VAL A 479 41.41 3.24 -0.34
C VAL A 479 42.71 2.47 -0.21
N VAL A 480 43.75 2.85 -0.97
CA VAL A 480 45.06 2.19 -0.90
C VAL A 480 45.66 2.36 0.48
N MET A 481 45.55 3.56 1.07
CA MET A 481 46.05 3.80 2.43
C MET A 481 45.38 2.91 3.47
N ASN A 482 44.04 2.80 3.43
CA ASN A 482 43.31 1.98 4.39
C ASN A 482 43.64 0.49 4.23
N ILE A 483 43.75 0.00 2.99
CA ILE A 483 44.05 -1.41 2.72
C ILE A 483 45.50 -1.74 3.09
N VAL A 484 46.49 -0.94 2.65
CA VAL A 484 47.92 -1.16 2.95
C VAL A 484 48.20 -1.02 4.45
N SER A 485 47.56 -0.06 5.12
CA SER A 485 47.66 0.11 6.58
C SER A 485 47.14 -1.11 7.34
N ASN A 486 46.01 -1.68 6.92
CA ASN A 486 45.46 -2.90 7.52
C ASN A 486 46.32 -4.13 7.21
N ALA A 487 46.88 -4.23 6.01
CA ALA A 487 47.82 -5.29 5.65
C ALA A 487 49.10 -5.24 6.52
N ALA A 488 49.65 -4.04 6.74
CA ALA A 488 50.82 -3.85 7.60
C ALA A 488 50.53 -4.28 9.05
N ASP A 489 49.38 -3.87 9.61
CA ASP A 489 48.98 -4.30 10.96
C ASP A 489 48.86 -5.81 11.08
N ALA A 490 48.19 -6.44 10.11
CA ALA A 490 47.96 -7.88 10.11
C ALA A 490 49.28 -8.68 10.02
N ILE A 491 50.26 -8.20 9.25
CA ILE A 491 51.61 -8.77 9.16
C ILE A 491 52.35 -8.62 10.50
N LEU A 492 52.33 -7.42 11.09
CA LEU A 492 53.05 -7.13 12.33
C LEU A 492 52.47 -7.91 13.52
N ASP A 493 51.15 -8.07 13.60
CA ASP A 493 50.50 -8.85 14.65
C ASP A 493 50.82 -10.36 14.49
N LYS A 494 50.77 -10.89 13.26
CA LYS A 494 51.22 -12.26 12.96
C LYS A 494 52.66 -12.51 13.40
N ARG A 495 53.58 -11.55 13.18
CA ARG A 495 54.96 -11.65 13.66
C ARG A 495 55.04 -11.69 15.18
N ARG A 496 54.31 -10.82 15.89
CA ARG A 496 54.33 -10.78 17.36
C ARG A 496 53.87 -12.10 17.96
N GLU A 497 52.82 -12.71 17.39
CA GLU A 497 52.32 -14.03 17.79
C GLU A 497 53.33 -15.16 17.47
N THR A 498 54.02 -15.06 16.34
CA THR A 498 55.06 -16.02 15.92
C THR A 498 56.33 -15.93 16.77
N ILE A 499 56.73 -14.74 17.24
CA ILE A 499 57.90 -14.57 18.13
C ILE A 499 57.62 -15.14 19.54
N GLN A 500 56.36 -15.17 19.96
CA GLN A 500 55.95 -15.76 21.25
C GLN A 500 55.79 -17.28 21.21
N SER A 501 55.66 -17.88 20.02
CA SER A 501 55.53 -19.32 19.83
C SER A 501 56.87 -19.89 19.33
N THR A 502 57.51 -20.76 20.10
CA THR A 502 58.89 -21.27 19.86
C THR A 502 58.96 -22.29 18.70
N GLU A 503 58.43 -21.97 17.52
CA GLU A 503 58.58 -22.80 16.32
C GLU A 503 59.44 -22.08 15.26
N PRO A 504 60.44 -22.76 14.65
CA PRO A 504 61.25 -22.18 13.59
C PRO A 504 60.49 -22.24 12.26
N MET A 505 59.92 -21.14 11.81
CA MET A 505 59.44 -21.03 10.42
C MET A 505 60.53 -20.54 9.47
N LEU A 506 60.57 -21.13 8.27
CA LEU A 506 61.38 -20.66 7.15
C LEU A 506 61.11 -19.17 6.89
N SER A 507 62.18 -18.37 6.93
CA SER A 507 62.23 -16.97 6.54
C SER A 507 61.70 -16.77 5.11
N ARG A 508 60.42 -16.44 4.98
CA ARG A 508 59.91 -15.68 3.83
C ARG A 508 59.82 -14.22 4.27
N ALA A 509 60.41 -13.32 3.49
CA ALA A 509 60.28 -11.89 3.74
C ALA A 509 58.80 -11.50 3.65
N ASP A 510 58.32 -10.74 4.64
CA ASP A 510 56.96 -10.20 4.59
C ASP A 510 56.88 -9.16 3.50
N ARG A 511 55.85 -9.31 2.67
CA ARG A 511 55.67 -8.58 1.43
C ARG A 511 54.25 -8.09 1.27
N ILE A 512 54.14 -6.90 0.69
CA ILE A 512 52.90 -6.35 0.13
C ILE A 512 53.14 -6.12 -1.35
N LEU A 513 52.30 -6.73 -2.19
CA LEU A 513 52.33 -6.59 -3.64
C LEU A 513 51.14 -5.75 -4.09
N ILE A 514 51.41 -4.64 -4.77
CA ILE A 514 50.39 -3.79 -5.40
C ILE A 514 50.50 -3.98 -6.91
N THR A 515 49.45 -4.46 -7.56
CA THR A 515 49.37 -4.55 -9.01
C THR A 515 48.22 -3.72 -9.57
N SER A 516 48.38 -3.22 -10.79
CA SER A 516 47.27 -2.63 -11.53
C SER A 516 47.23 -3.15 -12.97
N PHE A 517 46.03 -3.41 -13.48
CA PHE A 517 45.80 -3.84 -14.86
C PHE A 517 44.38 -3.44 -15.30
N LEU A 518 44.10 -3.53 -16.61
CA LEU A 518 42.76 -3.39 -17.14
C LEU A 518 42.11 -4.77 -17.28
N GLU A 519 40.84 -4.88 -16.91
CA GLU A 519 40.03 -6.10 -17.03
C GLU A 519 38.74 -5.76 -17.80
N GLU A 520 38.19 -6.70 -18.58
CA GLU A 520 36.88 -6.47 -19.23
C GLU A 520 35.78 -6.44 -18.16
N ALA A 521 34.90 -5.44 -18.23
CA ALA A 521 33.82 -5.32 -17.24
C ALA A 521 32.88 -6.54 -17.30
N GLU A 522 32.46 -7.07 -16.13
CA GLU A 522 31.55 -8.22 -16.04
C GLU A 522 30.20 -8.01 -16.77
N SER A 523 29.83 -6.74 -16.99
CA SER A 523 28.62 -6.33 -17.73
C SER A 523 28.77 -6.32 -19.26
N GLY A 524 29.98 -6.60 -19.79
CA GLY A 524 30.27 -6.64 -21.23
C GLY A 524 30.30 -5.26 -21.92
N LYS A 525 30.30 -4.16 -21.16
CA LYS A 525 30.35 -2.78 -21.69
C LYS A 525 31.47 -1.97 -21.05
N GLY A 526 32.64 -1.97 -21.68
CA GLY A 526 33.80 -1.17 -21.29
C GLY A 526 34.86 -1.95 -20.54
N GLU A 527 35.92 -1.24 -20.15
CA GLU A 527 37.04 -1.77 -19.37
C GLU A 527 36.91 -1.30 -17.92
N GLU A 528 37.42 -2.09 -16.98
CA GLU A 528 37.56 -1.74 -15.57
C GLU A 528 39.03 -1.56 -15.24
N TYR A 529 39.34 -0.48 -14.51
CA TYR A 529 40.65 -0.26 -13.91
C TYR A 529 40.72 -1.06 -12.62
N VAL A 530 41.64 -2.03 -12.57
CA VAL A 530 41.78 -2.93 -11.43
C VAL A 530 43.05 -2.58 -10.65
N ILE A 531 42.92 -2.42 -9.34
CA ILE A 531 44.04 -2.32 -8.40
C ILE A 531 43.93 -3.48 -7.43
N GLN A 532 44.97 -4.30 -7.36
CA GLN A 532 45.03 -5.46 -6.48
C GLN A 532 46.13 -5.29 -5.45
N ILE A 533 45.79 -5.46 -4.17
CA ILE A 533 46.73 -5.34 -3.05
C ILE A 533 46.74 -6.68 -2.32
N SER A 534 47.85 -7.38 -2.39
CA SER A 534 48.05 -8.69 -1.77
C SER A 534 49.12 -8.63 -0.68
N ASP A 535 48.86 -9.27 0.45
CA ASP A 535 49.78 -9.31 1.58
C ASP A 535 50.20 -10.75 1.97
N THR A 536 51.11 -10.82 2.94
CA THR A 536 51.67 -12.07 3.52
C THR A 536 51.18 -12.31 4.95
N GLY A 537 50.13 -11.59 5.37
CA GLY A 537 49.48 -11.71 6.67
C GLY A 537 48.73 -13.03 6.86
N PRO A 538 47.81 -13.10 7.85
CA PRO A 538 47.05 -14.32 8.15
C PRO A 538 45.88 -14.59 7.19
N GLY A 539 45.54 -13.64 6.31
CA GLY A 539 44.32 -13.70 5.49
C GLY A 539 43.05 -13.33 6.26
N VAL A 540 41.91 -13.35 5.57
CA VAL A 540 40.56 -13.04 6.12
C VAL A 540 39.65 -14.26 6.02
N PRO A 541 39.23 -14.89 7.13
CA PRO A 541 38.32 -16.05 7.11
C PRO A 541 37.06 -15.81 6.27
N LYS A 542 36.55 -16.82 5.57
CA LYS A 542 35.44 -16.68 4.61
C LYS A 542 34.19 -16.08 5.24
N GLU A 543 33.93 -16.40 6.50
CA GLU A 543 32.79 -15.92 7.29
C GLU A 543 32.89 -14.43 7.62
N LEU A 544 34.08 -13.84 7.50
CA LEU A 544 34.36 -12.44 7.79
C LEU A 544 34.56 -11.59 6.53
N GLN A 545 34.69 -12.18 5.34
CA GLN A 545 35.02 -11.46 4.10
C GLN A 545 33.97 -10.42 3.68
N GLU A 546 32.69 -10.66 3.94
CA GLU A 546 31.62 -9.66 3.71
C GLU A 546 31.53 -8.66 4.86
N ARG A 547 31.75 -9.13 6.10
CA ARG A 547 31.60 -8.33 7.32
C ARG A 547 32.74 -7.35 7.55
N VAL A 548 33.92 -7.57 6.98
CA VAL A 548 35.06 -6.64 7.11
C VAL A 548 34.80 -5.26 6.50
N PHE A 549 33.80 -5.11 5.64
CA PHE A 549 33.37 -3.83 5.07
C PHE A 549 32.24 -3.18 5.88
N GLU A 550 31.69 -3.83 6.91
CA GLU A 550 30.69 -3.24 7.81
C GLU A 550 31.32 -2.10 8.63
N PRO A 551 30.65 -0.95 8.76
CA PRO A 551 31.12 0.12 9.63
C PRO A 551 31.30 -0.37 11.08
N PHE A 552 32.41 0.03 11.71
CA PHE A 552 32.79 -0.29 13.09
C PHE A 552 33.18 -1.76 13.34
N PHE A 553 33.16 -2.62 12.31
CA PHE A 553 33.67 -3.97 12.45
C PHE A 553 35.20 -3.95 12.57
N THR A 554 35.74 -4.51 13.66
CA THR A 554 37.18 -4.68 13.83
C THR A 554 37.49 -5.96 14.61
N THR A 555 38.55 -6.65 14.21
CA THR A 555 39.10 -7.81 14.92
C THR A 555 40.19 -7.41 15.92
N LYS A 556 40.51 -6.12 16.01
CA LYS A 556 41.56 -5.57 16.90
C LYS A 556 41.03 -5.33 18.33
N PRO A 557 41.91 -5.31 19.35
CA PRO A 557 41.54 -4.95 20.71
C PRO A 557 40.86 -3.57 20.83
N VAL A 558 40.04 -3.40 21.88
CA VAL A 558 39.31 -2.15 22.16
C VAL A 558 40.30 -0.98 22.25
N GLY A 559 40.10 0.02 21.37
CA GLY A 559 40.94 1.23 21.29
C GLY A 559 42.09 1.19 20.28
N SER A 560 42.33 0.07 19.60
CA SER A 560 43.41 -0.09 18.59
C SER A 560 42.93 -0.19 17.13
N GLY A 561 41.61 -0.14 16.91
CA GLY A 561 41.02 -0.16 15.58
C GLY A 561 39.70 0.59 15.56
N THR A 562 39.52 1.49 14.59
CA THR A 562 38.27 2.26 14.41
C THR A 562 37.18 1.47 13.70
N GLY A 563 37.54 0.37 13.02
CA GLY A 563 36.62 -0.43 12.20
C GLY A 563 36.00 0.33 11.01
N LEU A 564 36.54 1.51 10.68
CA LEU A 564 35.99 2.40 9.66
C LEU A 564 36.82 2.46 8.38
N GLY A 565 38.08 2.01 8.41
CA GLY A 565 38.99 2.09 7.25
C GLY A 565 38.48 1.31 6.03
N LEU A 566 38.15 0.03 6.20
CA LEU A 566 37.64 -0.80 5.10
C LEU A 566 36.22 -0.42 4.68
N ALA A 567 35.36 -0.03 5.62
CA ALA A 567 34.03 0.51 5.31
C ALA A 567 34.10 1.81 4.49
N THR A 568 35.06 2.68 4.79
CA THR A 568 35.32 3.90 4.02
C THR A 568 35.88 3.56 2.64
N ALA A 569 36.79 2.60 2.55
CA ALA A 569 37.30 2.12 1.27
C ALA A 569 36.16 1.60 0.39
N TYR A 570 35.27 0.75 0.94
CA TYR A 570 34.09 0.25 0.24
C TYR A 570 33.16 1.38 -0.25
N GLY A 571 32.83 2.33 0.63
CA GLY A 571 31.96 3.46 0.26
C GLY A 571 32.56 4.38 -0.82
N VAL A 572 33.86 4.65 -0.78
CA VAL A 572 34.54 5.45 -1.80
C VAL A 572 34.51 4.74 -3.14
N VAL A 573 34.76 3.43 -3.17
CA VAL A 573 34.76 2.62 -4.40
C VAL A 573 33.36 2.53 -5.00
N GLN A 574 32.34 2.33 -4.16
CA GLN A 574 30.94 2.29 -4.59
C GLN A 574 30.47 3.64 -5.16
N ALA A 575 30.93 4.76 -4.59
CA ALA A 575 30.65 6.10 -5.12
C ALA A 575 31.25 6.34 -6.52
N HIS A 576 32.26 5.56 -6.92
CA HIS A 576 32.84 5.55 -8.25
C HIS A 576 32.19 4.53 -9.19
N GLY A 577 31.08 3.91 -8.78
CA GLY A 577 30.40 2.85 -9.54
C GLY A 577 31.22 1.56 -9.63
N GLY A 578 32.20 1.39 -8.73
CA GLY A 578 33.08 0.23 -8.67
C GLY A 578 32.71 -0.76 -7.57
N ASN A 579 33.54 -1.80 -7.43
CA ASN A 579 33.40 -2.82 -6.39
C ASN A 579 34.76 -3.15 -5.76
N VAL A 580 34.76 -3.51 -4.48
CA VAL A 580 35.95 -4.02 -3.77
C VAL A 580 35.64 -5.38 -3.17
N VAL A 581 36.49 -6.36 -3.44
CA VAL A 581 36.33 -7.73 -2.95
C VAL A 581 37.61 -8.15 -2.24
N VAL A 582 37.48 -8.90 -1.15
CA VAL A 582 38.61 -9.52 -0.45
C VAL A 582 38.58 -11.03 -0.65
N THR A 583 39.73 -11.61 -0.97
CA THR A 583 39.91 -13.06 -1.08
C THR A 583 41.19 -13.49 -0.37
N ASN A 584 41.29 -14.76 0.01
CA ASN A 584 42.52 -15.35 0.55
C ASN A 584 43.40 -16.00 -0.52
N ALA A 585 43.02 -15.85 -1.80
CA ALA A 585 43.65 -16.54 -2.92
C ALA A 585 44.88 -15.76 -3.44
N SER A 586 45.71 -15.19 -2.54
CA SER A 586 46.96 -14.57 -2.96
C SER A 586 48.04 -15.64 -3.14
N ALA A 587 48.88 -15.51 -4.17
CA ALA A 587 50.09 -16.33 -4.32
C ALA A 587 51.09 -16.16 -3.14
N LEU A 588 50.85 -15.14 -2.29
CA LEU A 588 51.62 -14.77 -1.11
C LEU A 588 51.12 -15.45 0.19
N GLY A 589 49.90 -15.99 0.19
CA GLY A 589 49.31 -16.70 1.33
C GLY A 589 48.58 -15.82 2.36
N GLY A 590 48.54 -14.50 2.18
CA GLY A 590 47.75 -13.56 2.98
C GLY A 590 46.49 -13.06 2.25
N ALA A 591 45.92 -11.93 2.68
CA ALA A 591 44.70 -11.39 2.06
C ALA A 591 45.01 -10.72 0.72
N CYS A 592 44.00 -10.70 -0.15
CA CYS A 592 44.04 -10.04 -1.46
C CYS A 592 42.80 -9.19 -1.62
N PHE A 593 42.97 -7.88 -1.64
CA PHE A 593 41.92 -6.92 -1.94
C PHE A 593 41.98 -6.55 -3.42
N THR A 594 40.87 -6.72 -4.12
CA THR A 594 40.73 -6.37 -5.54
C THR A 594 39.73 -5.22 -5.66
N LEU A 595 40.22 -4.05 -6.02
CA LEU A 595 39.45 -2.85 -6.35
C LEU A 595 39.19 -2.83 -7.85
N ARG A 596 37.93 -2.70 -8.26
CA ARG A 596 37.51 -2.48 -9.66
C ARG A 596 36.73 -1.19 -9.77
N VAL A 597 37.07 -0.35 -10.74
CA VAL A 597 36.28 0.84 -11.10
C VAL A 597 36.15 0.96 -12.62
N PRO A 598 35.04 1.53 -13.13
CA PRO A 598 34.89 1.75 -14.57
C PRO A 598 36.02 2.62 -15.13
N TYR A 599 36.71 2.14 -16.16
CA TYR A 599 37.73 2.87 -16.90
C TYR A 599 37.13 3.48 -18.16
N ARG A 600 37.48 4.74 -18.45
CA ARG A 600 37.10 5.43 -19.68
C ARG A 600 38.37 5.89 -20.40
N ALA A 601 38.75 5.16 -21.44
CA ALA A 601 39.86 5.55 -22.30
C ALA A 601 39.47 6.81 -23.10
N GLY A 602 40.00 7.97 -22.69
CA GLY A 602 39.97 9.20 -23.48
C GLY A 602 38.70 10.05 -23.36
N GLU A 603 38.71 11.05 -22.48
CA GLU A 603 38.22 12.36 -22.88
C GLU A 603 39.40 13.14 -23.45
N GLU A 604 39.63 13.10 -24.77
CA GLU A 604 40.65 13.90 -25.44
C GLU A 604 40.62 15.37 -25.00
N ARG A 605 41.81 15.99 -24.94
CA ARG A 605 42.06 17.42 -24.69
C ARG A 605 40.94 18.32 -25.23
N ARG A 606 40.05 18.82 -24.36
CA ARG A 606 39.26 20.04 -24.60
C ARG A 606 39.66 21.13 -23.61
N GLY A 607 40.88 21.61 -23.79
CA GLY A 607 41.34 22.97 -23.50
C GLY A 607 42.40 23.21 -24.56
N ASP A 608 42.14 24.00 -25.60
CA ASP A 608 42.01 25.46 -25.52
C ASP A 608 40.86 25.99 -26.40
N ASN A 609 39.87 26.62 -25.77
CA ASN A 609 39.20 27.85 -26.20
C ASN A 609 37.92 28.03 -25.38
N VAL A 610 38.06 28.67 -24.23
CA VAL A 610 37.00 29.47 -23.63
C VAL A 610 37.58 30.87 -23.51
N ALA A 611 36.94 31.83 -24.18
CA ALA A 611 37.28 33.25 -24.15
C ALA A 611 37.05 33.85 -22.76
#